data_AF-A0A0G5ZMN8-F1
#
_entry.id   AF-A0A0G5ZMN8-F1
#
_cell.length_a   1.000
_cell.length_b   1.000
_cell.length_c   1.000
_cell.angle_alpha   90.00
_cell.angle_beta   90.00
_cell.angle_gamma   90.00
#
_symmetry.space_group_name_H-M   'P 1'
#
loop_
_entity.id
_entity.type
_entity.pdbx_description
1 polymer ?
#
loop_
_entity_poly.entity_id
_entity_poly.type
_entity_poly.pdbx_seq_one_letter_code
_entity_poly.pdbx_strand_id
1 'polypeptide(L)'
;MTVPRRKATPAPVLPEWLSALQICAKYQVSRTTLWRWAKSPDFPAPVRMGRVLRWDAGQVDTFLSKGLSADELCERYQISRTTLWRWTKLPGFPAASGIGRMLRWNPQLVDAFLSRSRPSGTEQDTSA
;
A
#
# COMPACT_ATOMS: atom_id res chain seq x y z
N MET A 1 10.19 -23.50 -15.28
CA MET A 1 9.01 -23.91 -14.50
C MET A 1 8.58 -22.72 -13.64
N THR A 2 7.62 -21.93 -14.11
CA THR A 2 7.12 -20.73 -13.41
C THR A 2 5.91 -21.12 -12.58
N VAL A 3 6.02 -21.00 -11.25
CA VAL A 3 4.94 -21.34 -10.33
C VAL A 3 3.80 -20.32 -10.47
N PRO A 4 2.54 -20.71 -10.76
CA PRO A 4 1.44 -19.77 -10.84
C PRO A 4 1.11 -19.22 -9.44
N ARG A 5 1.09 -17.89 -9.35
CA ARG A 5 0.73 -17.14 -8.14
C ARG A 5 -0.77 -17.33 -7.87
N ARG A 6 -1.11 -18.25 -6.97
CA ARG A 6 -2.49 -18.49 -6.53
C ARG A 6 -3.09 -17.20 -5.96
N LYS A 7 -4.15 -16.69 -6.58
CA LYS A 7 -5.05 -15.71 -5.95
C LYS A 7 -5.89 -16.49 -4.93
N ALA A 8 -5.64 -16.25 -3.64
CA ALA A 8 -6.41 -16.89 -2.57
C ALA A 8 -7.71 -16.12 -2.33
N THR A 9 -8.82 -16.84 -2.35
CA THR A 9 -10.17 -16.37 -1.97
C THR A 9 -10.20 -15.94 -0.50
N PRO A 10 -10.80 -14.79 -0.13
CA PRO A 10 -10.91 -14.38 1.26
C PRO A 10 -12.00 -15.19 1.98
N ALA A 11 -11.57 -16.14 2.82
CA ALA A 11 -12.39 -16.82 3.81
C ALA A 11 -12.76 -15.85 4.97
N PRO A 12 -13.89 -16.06 5.67
CA PRO A 12 -14.37 -15.15 6.71
C PRO A 12 -13.36 -15.00 7.85
N VAL A 13 -12.99 -13.75 8.12
CA VAL A 13 -11.91 -13.31 9.01
C VAL A 13 -12.23 -13.58 10.48
N LEU A 14 -11.78 -14.71 10.99
CA LEU A 14 -11.29 -14.73 12.37
C LEU A 14 -10.02 -13.87 12.43
N PRO A 15 -9.76 -13.13 13.54
CA PRO A 15 -8.50 -12.42 13.72
C PRO A 15 -7.36 -13.44 13.76
N GLU A 16 -6.75 -13.67 12.61
CA GLU A 16 -5.67 -14.61 12.44
C GLU A 16 -4.39 -13.96 12.98
N TRP A 17 -4.07 -14.28 14.23
CA TRP A 17 -2.84 -13.81 14.88
C TRP A 17 -1.63 -14.51 14.27
N LEU A 18 -0.97 -13.83 13.33
CA LEU A 18 0.16 -14.38 12.61
C LEU A 18 1.49 -13.96 13.24
N SER A 19 2.41 -14.90 13.33
CA SER A 19 3.80 -14.64 13.68
C SER A 19 4.54 -13.96 12.53
N ALA A 20 5.68 -13.34 12.83
CA ALA A 20 6.52 -12.68 11.82
C ALA A 20 6.82 -13.58 10.61
N LEU A 21 7.08 -14.87 10.83
CA LEU A 21 7.36 -15.83 9.76
C LEU A 21 6.15 -16.07 8.86
N GLN A 22 4.96 -16.22 9.45
CA GLN A 22 3.74 -16.45 8.70
C GLN A 22 3.35 -15.22 7.88
N ILE A 23 3.54 -14.01 8.43
CA ILE A 23 3.35 -12.75 7.71
C ILE A 23 4.33 -12.65 6.54
N CYS A 24 5.60 -12.95 6.78
CA CYS A 24 6.62 -12.96 5.72
C CYS A 24 6.23 -13.92 4.58
N ALA A 25 5.74 -15.12 4.90
CA ALA A 25 5.29 -16.10 3.91
C ALA A 25 4.01 -15.67 3.19
N LYS A 26 3.00 -15.16 3.92
CA LYS A 26 1.70 -14.74 3.38
C LYS A 26 1.85 -13.56 2.42
N TYR A 27 2.62 -12.55 2.82
CA TYR A 27 2.80 -11.32 2.04
C TYR A 27 4.06 -11.32 1.18
N GLN A 28 4.83 -12.41 1.19
CA GLN A 28 6.09 -12.55 0.43
C GLN A 28 7.09 -11.41 0.71
N VAL A 29 7.20 -11.03 1.99
CA VAL A 29 8.10 -9.97 2.46
C VAL A 29 9.21 -10.53 3.35
N SER A 30 10.34 -9.84 3.39
CA SER A 30 11.42 -10.17 4.31
C SER A 30 11.10 -9.70 5.74
N ARG A 31 11.70 -10.35 6.74
CA ARG A 31 11.62 -9.94 8.15
C ARG A 31 12.10 -8.49 8.36
N THR A 32 13.09 -8.05 7.60
CA THR A 32 13.61 -6.67 7.65
C THR A 32 12.57 -5.65 7.19
N THR A 33 11.79 -5.97 6.16
CA THR A 33 10.67 -5.14 5.70
C THR A 33 9.56 -5.08 6.75
N LEU A 34 9.19 -6.23 7.32
CA LEU A 34 8.20 -6.30 8.40
C LEU A 34 8.61 -5.49 9.63
N TRP A 35 9.89 -5.56 10.04
CA TRP A 35 10.39 -4.78 11.17
C TRP A 35 10.39 -3.28 10.90
N ARG A 36 10.66 -2.85 9.66
CA ARG A 36 10.53 -1.44 9.26
C ARG A 36 9.08 -0.99 9.28
N TRP A 37 8.15 -1.84 8.84
CA TRP A 37 6.72 -1.56 8.98
C TRP A 37 6.32 -1.41 10.43
N ALA A 38 6.76 -2.30 11.32
CA ALA A 38 6.50 -2.21 12.75
C ALA A 38 7.07 -0.94 13.42
N LYS A 39 7.99 -0.21 12.77
CA LYS A 39 8.46 1.11 13.20
C LYS A 39 7.67 2.28 12.63
N SER A 40 6.88 2.04 11.58
CA SER A 40 6.02 3.06 10.99
C SER A 40 4.83 3.29 11.92
N PRO A 41 4.49 4.55 12.25
CA PRO A 41 3.37 4.86 13.15
C PRO A 41 2.01 4.41 12.59
N ASP A 42 1.90 4.27 11.27
CA ASP A 42 0.68 3.82 10.59
C ASP A 42 0.47 2.30 10.61
N PHE A 43 1.48 1.51 10.97
CA PHE A 43 1.39 0.05 10.97
C PHE A 43 0.81 -0.48 12.27
N PRO A 44 -0.03 -1.54 12.25
CA PRO A 44 -0.59 -2.13 13.47
C PRO A 44 0.50 -2.51 14.47
N ALA A 45 0.31 -2.06 15.71
CA ALA A 45 1.22 -2.37 16.80
C ALA A 45 1.29 -3.90 17.01
N PRO A 46 2.50 -4.49 17.10
CA PRO A 46 2.63 -5.91 17.38
C PRO A 46 2.09 -6.22 18.78
N VAL A 47 1.28 -7.26 18.89
CA VAL A 47 0.88 -7.82 20.18
C VAL A 47 1.94 -8.83 20.63
N ARG A 48 2.51 -8.60 21.80
CA ARG A 48 3.50 -9.50 22.39
C ARG A 48 2.79 -10.67 23.05
N MET A 49 2.87 -11.85 22.42
CA MET A 49 2.35 -13.10 22.97
C MET A 49 3.55 -13.95 23.43
N GLY A 50 3.94 -13.76 24.70
CA GLY A 50 5.12 -14.38 25.28
C GLY A 50 6.45 -13.87 24.68
N ARG A 51 7.24 -14.78 24.09
CA ARG A 51 8.52 -14.45 23.41
C ARG A 51 8.35 -14.06 21.94
N VAL A 52 7.13 -14.17 21.38
CA VAL A 52 6.88 -13.94 19.95
C VAL A 52 5.97 -12.73 19.76
N LEU A 53 6.34 -11.89 18.81
CA LEU A 53 5.48 -10.81 18.32
C LEU A 53 4.48 -11.38 17.31
N ARG A 54 3.20 -11.09 17.51
CA ARG A 54 2.12 -11.45 16.60
C ARG A 54 1.44 -10.20 16.10
N TRP A 55 0.98 -10.24 14.86
CA TRP A 55 0.15 -9.20 14.29
C TRP A 55 -1.18 -9.79 13.87
N ASP A 56 -2.21 -8.96 13.94
CA ASP A 56 -3.52 -9.28 13.39
C ASP A 56 -3.45 -9.23 11.86
N ALA A 57 -3.70 -10.36 11.20
CA ALA A 57 -3.64 -10.42 9.74
C ALA A 57 -4.66 -9.51 9.07
N GLY A 58 -5.84 -9.29 9.67
CA GLY A 58 -6.87 -8.39 9.15
C GLY A 58 -6.45 -6.93 9.20
N GLN A 59 -5.79 -6.50 10.26
CA GLN A 59 -5.21 -5.15 10.35
C GLN A 59 -4.03 -4.97 9.39
N VAL A 60 -3.18 -5.98 9.24
CA VAL A 60 -2.09 -5.94 8.25
C VAL A 60 -2.67 -5.90 6.83
N ASP A 61 -3.72 -6.66 6.54
CA ASP A 61 -4.40 -6.62 5.25
C ASP A 61 -5.08 -5.28 4.99
N THR A 62 -5.73 -4.70 6.01
CA THR A 62 -6.29 -3.34 5.97
C THR A 62 -5.20 -2.30 5.72
N PHE A 63 -4.04 -2.42 6.39
CA PHE A 63 -2.90 -1.54 6.15
C PHE A 63 -2.36 -1.69 4.73
N LEU A 64 -2.29 -2.92 4.22
CA LEU A 64 -1.79 -3.21 2.88
C LEU A 64 -2.77 -2.77 1.79
N SER A 65 -4.07 -2.90 2.01
CA SER A 65 -5.13 -2.45 1.10
C SER A 65 -5.31 -0.93 1.12
N LYS A 66 -4.98 -0.27 2.23
CA LYS A 66 -4.87 1.19 2.29
C LYS A 66 -3.76 1.75 1.41
N GLY A 67 -2.81 0.96 0.92
CA GLY A 67 -1.75 1.44 0.03
C GLY A 67 -1.98 1.00 -1.41
N LEU A 68 -2.35 1.94 -2.31
CA LEU A 68 -2.40 1.64 -3.75
C LEU A 68 -0.99 1.48 -4.31
N SER A 69 -0.81 0.43 -5.12
CA SER A 69 0.38 0.28 -5.94
C SER A 69 0.45 1.36 -7.03
N ALA A 70 1.63 1.53 -7.65
CA ALA A 70 1.79 2.45 -8.77
C ALA A 70 0.79 2.19 -9.90
N ASP A 71 0.51 0.91 -10.19
CA ASP A 71 -0.36 0.52 -11.29
C ASP A 71 -1.84 0.78 -10.95
N GLU A 72 -2.27 0.47 -9.72
CA GLU A 72 -3.64 0.80 -9.28
C GLU A 72 -3.86 2.31 -9.15
N LEU A 73 -2.82 3.08 -8.81
CA LEU A 73 -2.85 4.54 -8.88
C LEU A 73 -3.05 5.04 -10.31
N CYS A 74 -2.29 4.48 -11.26
CA CYS A 74 -2.42 4.84 -12.67
C CYS A 74 -3.84 4.54 -13.18
N GLU A 75 -4.38 3.37 -12.84
CA GLU A 75 -5.73 2.95 -13.22
C GLU A 75 -6.81 3.82 -12.55
N ARG A 76 -6.70 4.10 -11.25
CA ARG A 76 -7.72 4.85 -10.51
C ARG A 76 -7.82 6.30 -10.93
N TYR A 77 -6.69 6.95 -11.20
CA TYR A 77 -6.65 8.35 -11.61
C TYR A 77 -6.56 8.52 -13.14
N GLN A 78 -6.61 7.42 -13.90
CA GLN A 78 -6.47 7.40 -15.36
C GLN A 78 -5.23 8.18 -15.85
N ILE A 79 -4.12 8.04 -15.14
CA ILE A 79 -2.85 8.69 -15.45
C ILE A 79 -1.81 7.67 -15.92
N SER A 80 -0.82 8.16 -16.67
CA SER A 80 0.35 7.36 -17.03
C SER A 80 1.37 7.30 -15.89
N ARG A 81 2.19 6.24 -15.90
CA ARG A 81 3.27 6.04 -14.92
C ARG A 81 4.31 7.16 -14.91
N THR A 82 4.51 7.82 -16.05
CA THR A 82 5.37 9.00 -16.18
C THR A 82 4.78 10.22 -15.46
N THR A 83 3.46 10.42 -15.51
CA THR A 83 2.77 11.45 -14.73
C THR A 83 2.89 11.19 -13.24
N LEU A 84 2.68 9.96 -12.80
CA LEU A 84 2.90 9.57 -11.40
C LEU A 84 4.35 9.84 -10.96
N TRP A 85 5.34 9.49 -11.79
CA TRP A 85 6.74 9.80 -11.50
C TRP A 85 6.99 11.30 -11.36
N ARG A 86 6.38 12.15 -12.22
CA ARG A 86 6.47 13.60 -12.08
C ARG A 86 5.88 14.08 -10.75
N TRP A 87 4.76 13.53 -10.32
CA TRP A 87 4.17 13.85 -9.02
C TRP A 87 5.11 13.52 -7.86
N THR A 88 5.84 12.40 -7.93
CA THR A 88 6.85 12.07 -6.89
C THR A 88 8.00 13.08 -6.78
N LYS A 89 8.18 13.95 -7.77
CA LYS A 89 9.18 15.03 -7.74
C LYS A 89 8.62 16.34 -7.19
N LEU A 90 7.30 16.46 -7.03
CA LEU A 90 6.66 17.66 -6.51
C LEU A 90 6.80 17.74 -4.98
N PRO A 91 7.14 18.93 -4.43
CA PRO A 91 7.17 19.12 -2.98
C PRO A 91 5.75 18.97 -2.41
N GLY A 92 5.61 18.11 -1.41
CA GLY A 92 4.33 17.83 -0.75
C GLY A 92 3.57 16.62 -1.31
N PHE A 93 4.08 15.94 -2.34
CA PHE A 93 3.52 14.64 -2.74
C PHE A 93 3.81 13.58 -1.66
N PRO A 94 2.85 12.71 -1.31
CA PRO A 94 3.06 11.68 -0.29
C PRO A 94 4.24 10.76 -0.65
N ALA A 95 5.15 10.61 0.31
CA ALA A 95 6.23 9.64 0.21
C ALA A 95 5.63 8.23 0.10
N ALA A 96 6.06 7.50 -0.92
CA ALA A 96 5.66 6.11 -1.07
C ALA A 96 6.13 5.31 0.15
N SER A 97 5.22 4.60 0.80
CA SER A 97 5.53 3.65 1.84
C SER A 97 5.82 2.30 1.18
N GLY A 98 7.09 2.01 0.95
CA GLY A 98 7.50 0.80 0.25
C GLY A 98 9.01 0.65 0.11
N ILE A 99 9.47 -0.57 -0.17
CA ILE A 99 10.90 -0.87 -0.37
C ILE A 99 11.06 -1.57 -1.72
N GLY A 100 11.94 -1.04 -2.56
CA GLY A 100 12.18 -1.57 -3.90
C GLY A 100 11.04 -1.26 -4.86
N ARG A 101 10.57 -2.27 -5.61
CA ARG A 101 9.52 -2.10 -6.64
C ARG A 101 8.11 -2.01 -6.07
N MET A 102 7.92 -2.29 -4.79
CA MET A 102 6.62 -2.30 -4.13
C MET A 102 6.38 -0.99 -3.38
N LEU A 103 6.41 0.10 -4.13
CA LEU A 103 6.02 1.43 -3.67
C LEU A 103 4.51 1.46 -3.52
N ARG A 104 4.02 1.82 -2.33
CA ARG A 104 2.59 1.98 -2.07
C ARG A 104 2.29 3.39 -1.61
N TRP A 105 1.17 3.94 -2.05
CA TRP A 105 0.73 5.27 -1.68
C TRP A 105 -0.63 5.20 -1.01
N ASN A 106 -0.79 5.96 0.07
CA ASN A 106 -2.07 6.11 0.75
C ASN A 106 -3.00 6.98 -0.12
N PRO A 107 -4.18 6.49 -0.56
CA PRO A 107 -5.11 7.25 -1.39
C PRO A 107 -5.54 8.54 -0.71
N GLN A 108 -5.76 8.55 0.61
CA GLN A 108 -6.18 9.78 1.29
C GLN A 108 -5.14 10.88 1.20
N LEU A 109 -3.86 10.54 1.28
CA LEU A 109 -2.79 11.53 1.13
C LEU A 109 -2.63 11.98 -0.33
N VAL A 110 -2.82 11.06 -1.28
CA VAL A 110 -2.80 11.39 -2.72
C VAL A 110 -3.99 12.28 -3.07
N ASP A 111 -5.18 11.97 -2.58
CA ASP A 111 -6.40 12.77 -2.74
C ASP A 111 -6.26 14.14 -2.09
N ALA A 112 -5.67 14.23 -0.89
CA ALA A 112 -5.38 15.51 -0.24
C ALA A 112 -4.38 16.33 -1.07
N PHE A 113 -3.35 15.70 -1.62
CA PHE A 113 -2.40 16.34 -2.53
C PHE A 113 -3.11 16.84 -3.79
N LEU A 114 -3.93 16.03 -4.45
CA LEU A 114 -4.68 16.40 -5.67
C LEU A 114 -5.72 17.49 -5.40
N SER A 115 -6.36 17.45 -4.23
CA SER A 115 -7.29 18.49 -3.78
C SER A 115 -6.59 19.84 -3.61
N ARG A 116 -5.35 19.84 -3.10
CA ARG A 116 -4.52 21.05 -2.97
C ARG A 116 -3.91 21.49 -4.29
N SER A 117 -3.55 20.54 -5.14
CA SER A 117 -2.82 20.81 -6.38
C SER A 117 -3.71 21.06 -7.57
N ARG A 118 -5.05 20.92 -7.46
CA ARG A 118 -6.06 21.23 -8.50
C ARG A 118 -5.66 22.48 -9.29
N PRO A 119 -4.99 22.32 -10.44
CA PRO A 119 -4.85 23.42 -11.37
C PRO A 119 -6.17 23.43 -12.15
N SER A 120 -6.78 24.60 -12.29
CA SER A 120 -7.84 24.82 -13.28
C SER A 120 -7.33 24.34 -14.65
N GLY A 121 -7.79 23.19 -15.12
CA GLY A 121 -7.22 22.59 -16.32
C GLY A 121 -7.56 21.11 -16.52
N THR A 122 -8.84 20.77 -16.44
CA THR A 122 -9.38 19.78 -17.39
C THR A 122 -10.52 20.49 -18.10
N GLU A 123 -10.22 20.92 -19.33
CA GLU A 123 -11.18 21.33 -20.34
C GLU A 123 -12.36 20.35 -20.33
N GLN A 124 -13.48 20.82 -19.81
CA GLN A 124 -14.81 20.31 -20.19
C GLN A 124 -15.16 21.00 -21.51
N ASP A 125 -14.48 20.64 -22.60
CA ASP A 125 -14.84 21.11 -23.93
C ASP A 125 -14.40 20.09 -24.98
N THR A 126 -15.24 19.08 -25.20
CA THR A 126 -15.50 18.47 -26.51
C THR A 126 -16.69 17.53 -26.31
N SER A 127 -17.89 18.06 -26.44
CA SER A 127 -19.03 17.28 -26.92
C SER A 127 -19.79 18.17 -27.90
N ALA A 128 -19.82 17.66 -29.11
CA ALA A 128 -20.35 18.25 -30.34
C ALA A 128 -21.86 18.53 -30.28
#